data_AF-A0AAW5N1C1-F1
#
_entry.id   AF-A0AAW5N1C1-F1
#
_cell.length_a   1.000
_cell.length_b   1.000
_cell.length_c   1.000
_cell.angle_alpha   90.00
_cell.angle_beta   90.00
_cell.angle_gamma   90.00
#
_symmetry.space_group_name_H-M   'P 1'
#
loop_
_entity.id
_entity.type
_entity.pdbx_description
1 polymer ?
#
loop_
_entity_poly.entity_id
_entity_poly.type
_entity_poly.pdbx_seq_one_letter_code
_entity_poly.pdbx_strand_id
1 'polypeptide(L)' 'RVLEQSAESVPEYGKAVNIKTKRGVIKPRTPNQAQYIANILDHDITFGVGPAGTGKTYLAVAAAVDALERQEIRRILLTR' A
#
# COMPACT_ATOMS: atom_id res chain seq x y z
N ARG A 1 6.83 -12.94 -23.66
CA ARG A 1 5.83 -13.70 -22.88
C ARG A 1 5.16 -12.68 -21.96
N VAL A 2 4.03 -12.14 -22.37
CA VAL A 2 3.25 -11.20 -21.53
C VAL A 2 2.73 -12.05 -20.38
N LEU A 3 3.11 -11.72 -19.15
CA LEU A 3 2.60 -12.38 -17.97
C LEU A 3 1.10 -12.06 -17.92
N GLU A 4 0.26 -13.06 -18.21
CA GLU A 4 -1.15 -12.99 -17.89
C GLU A 4 -1.25 -12.71 -16.40
N GLN A 5 -1.87 -11.58 -16.06
CA GLN A 5 -2.33 -11.30 -14.72
C GLN A 5 -3.48 -12.28 -14.47
N SER A 6 -3.15 -13.49 -14.00
CA SER A 6 -4.12 -14.36 -13.38
C SER A 6 -4.77 -13.55 -12.28
N ALA A 7 -6.07 -13.30 -12.41
CA ALA A 7 -6.89 -12.68 -11.39
C ALA A 7 -6.94 -13.64 -10.20
N GLU A 8 -5.87 -13.67 -9.42
CA GLU A 8 -5.86 -14.33 -8.13
C GLU A 8 -6.97 -13.72 -7.30
N SER A 9 -7.79 -14.62 -6.75
CA SER A 9 -9.00 -14.33 -6.02
C SER A 9 -8.77 -13.20 -5.03
N VAL A 10 -9.51 -12.10 -5.23
CA VAL A 10 -9.49 -10.92 -4.38
C VAL A 10 -9.68 -11.35 -2.92
N PRO A 11 -8.69 -11.17 -2.03
CA PRO A 11 -8.83 -11.54 -0.63
C PRO A 11 -10.03 -10.82 -0.03
N GLU A 12 -10.84 -11.55 0.74
CA GLU A 12 -12.02 -11.00 1.40
C GLU A 12 -11.64 -9.81 2.29
N TYR A 13 -12.13 -8.62 1.92
CA TYR A 13 -11.78 -7.35 2.55
C TYR A 13 -12.36 -7.26 3.97
N GLY A 14 -11.59 -7.75 4.96
CA GLY A 14 -12.03 -7.83 6.35
C GLY A 14 -11.26 -6.97 7.36
N LYS A 15 -10.16 -6.32 6.99
CA LYS A 15 -9.50 -5.34 7.86
C LYS A 15 -9.24 -4.08 7.07
N ALA A 16 -9.99 -3.02 7.38
CA ALA A 16 -9.60 -1.68 7.00
C ALA A 16 -8.14 -1.49 7.44
N VAL A 17 -7.20 -1.52 6.49
CA VAL A 17 -5.79 -1.22 6.75
C VAL A 17 -5.70 0.28 6.94
N ASN A 18 -6.13 0.70 8.13
CA ASN A 18 -6.02 2.06 8.58
C ASN A 18 -4.58 2.26 8.98
N ILE A 19 -3.86 3.03 8.17
CA ILE A 19 -2.47 3.36 8.44
C ILE A 19 -2.47 4.44 9.51
N LYS A 20 -1.85 4.16 10.65
CA LYS A 20 -1.71 5.14 11.73
C LYS A 20 -0.37 5.83 11.55
N THR A 21 -0.39 7.16 11.58
CA THR A 21 0.82 7.97 11.60
C THR A 21 0.67 9.03 12.68
N LYS A 22 1.78 9.65 13.12
CA LYS A 22 1.73 10.82 14.03
C LYS A 22 0.81 11.96 13.59
N ARG A 23 0.54 12.09 12.28
CA ARG A 23 -0.34 13.14 11.73
C ARG A 23 -1.82 12.74 11.67
N GLY A 24 -2.15 11.51 12.04
CA GLY A 24 -3.53 10.99 12.06
C GLY A 24 -3.67 9.65 11.35
N VAL A 25 -4.93 9.22 11.21
CA VAL A 25 -5.30 7.96 10.57
C VAL A 25 -5.51 8.20 9.08
N ILE A 26 -4.69 7.55 8.26
CA ILE A 26 -4.82 7.55 6.80
C ILE A 26 -5.65 6.34 6.40
N LYS A 27 -6.74 6.59 5.69
CA LYS A 27 -7.67 5.56 5.22
C LYS A 27 -7.74 5.56 3.69
N PRO A 28 -7.78 4.38 3.05
CA PRO A 28 -8.09 4.31 1.63
C PRO A 28 -9.51 4.86 1.38
N ARG A 29 -9.68 5.59 0.29
CA ARG A 29 -10.97 6.17 -0.13
C ARG A 29 -11.67 5.37 -1.21
N THR A 30 -10.93 4.51 -1.92
CA THR A 30 -11.46 3.68 -3.01
C THR A 30 -11.04 2.22 -2.83
N PRO A 31 -11.77 1.25 -3.42
CA PRO A 31 -11.40 -0.16 -3.37
C PRO A 31 -9.99 -0.42 -3.91
N ASN A 32 -9.60 0.24 -5.00
CA ASN A 32 -8.26 0.10 -5.58
C ASN A 32 -7.15 0.60 -4.64
N GLN A 33 -7.41 1.65 -3.84
CA GLN A 33 -6.46 2.10 -2.83
C GLN A 33 -6.35 1.09 -1.69
N ALA A 34 -7.47 0.49 -1.26
CA ALA A 34 -7.46 -0.56 -0.25
C ALA A 34 -6.68 -1.79 -0.75
N GLN A 35 -6.90 -2.21 -1.98
CA GLN A 35 -6.14 -3.30 -2.61
C GLN A 35 -4.66 -2.97 -2.73
N TYR A 36 -4.32 -1.74 -3.13
CA TYR A 36 -2.92 -1.32 -3.23
C TYR A 36 -2.19 -1.41 -1.89
N ILE A 37 -2.84 -0.98 -0.81
CA ILE A 37 -2.26 -1.10 0.55
C ILE A 37 -2.16 -2.57 0.97
N ALA A 38 -3.16 -3.40 0.68
CA ALA A 38 -3.11 -4.83 0.97
C ALA A 38 -1.94 -5.52 0.24
N ASN A 39 -1.74 -5.21 -1.05
CA ASN A 39 -0.63 -5.73 -1.83
C ASN A 39 0.72 -5.35 -1.23
N ILE A 40 0.88 -4.10 -0.75
CA ILE A 40 2.12 -3.64 -0.09
C ILE A 40 2.44 -4.49 1.15
N LEU A 41 1.44 -4.97 1.88
CA LEU A 41 1.65 -5.76 3.10
C LEU A 41 1.88 -7.24 2.83
N ASP A 42 1.30 -7.77 1.75
CA ASP A 42 1.30 -9.21 1.45
C ASP A 42 2.41 -9.62 0.47
N HIS A 43 2.96 -8.67 -0.28
CA HIS A 43 3.95 -8.93 -1.33
C HIS A 43 5.26 -8.16 -1.09
N ASP A 44 6.40 -8.80 -1.36
CA ASP A 44 7.72 -8.17 -1.28
C ASP A 44 7.88 -6.98 -2.24
N ILE A 45 7.20 -7.03 -3.40
CA ILE A 45 7.25 -6.00 -4.44
C ILE A 45 5.83 -5.69 -4.92
N THR A 46 5.45 -4.42 -4.87
CA THR A 46 4.15 -3.94 -5.38
C THR A 46 4.35 -2.80 -6.38
N PHE A 47 3.67 -2.88 -7.52
CA PHE A 47 3.65 -1.83 -8.53
C PHE A 47 2.39 -0.96 -8.41
N GLY A 48 2.58 0.31 -8.07
CA GLY A 48 1.50 1.29 -8.06
C GLY A 48 1.30 1.92 -9.43
N VAL A 49 0.29 1.48 -10.19
CA VAL A 49 -0.05 2.04 -11.51
C VAL A 49 -1.34 2.87 -11.43
N GLY A 50 -1.37 4.03 -12.08
CA GLY A 50 -2.59 4.83 -12.22
C GLY A 50 -2.35 6.33 -12.40
N PRO A 51 -3.40 7.12 -12.66
CA PRO A 51 -3.31 8.56 -12.92
C PRO A 51 -2.68 9.36 -11.79
N ALA A 52 -2.22 10.58 -12.08
CA ALA A 52 -1.78 11.52 -11.04
C ALA A 52 -2.93 11.79 -10.03
N GLY A 53 -2.59 12.00 -8.76
CA GLY A 53 -3.57 12.30 -7.72
C GLY A 53 -4.30 11.10 -7.10
N THR A 54 -4.11 9.87 -7.60
CA THR A 54 -4.76 8.67 -7.04
C THR A 54 -4.13 8.12 -5.75
N GLY A 55 -3.10 8.79 -5.22
CA GLY A 55 -2.52 8.48 -3.91
C GLY A 55 -1.46 7.38 -3.87
N LYS A 56 -1.00 6.87 -5.02
CA LYS A 56 0.00 5.77 -5.11
C LYS A 56 1.26 6.01 -4.26
N THR A 57 1.89 7.17 -4.44
CA THR A 57 3.07 7.56 -3.65
C THR A 57 2.71 7.83 -2.20
N TYR A 58 1.61 8.56 -1.97
CA TYR A 58 1.18 8.95 -0.62
C TYR A 58 0.88 7.75 0.27
N LEU A 59 0.12 6.78 -0.25
CA LEU A 59 -0.26 5.56 0.48
C LEU A 59 0.93 4.63 0.70
N ALA A 60 1.85 4.51 -0.28
CA ALA A 60 3.07 3.73 -0.10
C ALA A 60 3.97 4.31 1.00
N VAL A 61 4.17 5.63 0.98
CA VAL A 61 4.95 6.32 2.03
C VAL A 61 4.25 6.19 3.37
N ALA A 62 2.93 6.33 3.43
CA ALA A 62 2.17 6.15 4.66
C ALA A 62 2.37 4.74 5.25
N ALA A 63 2.27 3.70 4.43
CA ALA A 63 2.49 2.32 4.87
C ALA A 63 3.93 2.09 5.36
N ALA A 64 4.93 2.65 4.65
CA ALA A 64 6.32 2.57 5.06
C ALA A 64 6.58 3.29 6.40
N VAL A 65 5.93 4.44 6.64
CA VAL A 65 6.05 5.17 7.91
C VAL A 65 5.41 4.39 9.06
N ASP A 66 4.23 3.78 8.88
CA ASP A 66 3.61 2.93 9.92
C ASP A 66 4.51 1.72 10.25
N ALA A 67 5.08 1.04 9.25
CA ALA A 67 6.03 -0.05 9.46
C ALA A 67 7.30 0.40 10.20
N LEU A 68 7.80 1.62 9.91
CA LEU A 68 8.94 2.20 10.62
C LEU A 68 8.60 2.53 12.08
N GLU A 69 7.40 3.08 12.33
CA GLU A 69 6.92 3.40 13.69
C GLU A 69 6.69 2.13 14.53
N ARG A 70 6.28 1.03 13.90
CA ARG A 70 6.13 -0.30 14.52
C ARG A 70 7.44 -1.07 14.66
N GLN A 71 8.56 -0.49 14.21
CA GLN A 71 9.88 -1.13 14.22
C GLN A 71 9.96 -2.41 13.37
N GLU A 72 9.04 -2.59 12.42
CA GLU A 72 9.07 -3.72 11.46
C GLU A 72 10.19 -3.54 10.43
N ILE A 73 10.56 -2.27 10.17
CA ILE A 73 11.69 -1.91 9.30
C ILE A 73 12.66 -0.96 10.00
N ARG A 74 13.92 -0.94 9.55
CA ARG A 74 14.98 -0.09 10.12
C ARG A 74 15.16 1.26 9.42
N ARG A 75 14.83 1.34 8.12
CA ARG A 75 15.03 2.57 7.31
C ARG A 75 14.13 2.57 6.08
N ILE A 76 13.79 3.77 5.59
CA ILE A 76 13.06 4.01 4.33
C ILE A 76 14.04 4.62 3.33
N LEU A 77 14.07 4.09 2.09
CA LEU A 77 14.84 4.64 0.98
C LEU A 77 13.88 5.20 -0.07
N LEU A 78 13.98 6.50 -0.37
CA LEU A 78 13.18 7.14 -1.43
C LEU A 78 14.11 7.51 -2.58
N THR A 79 13.82 6.96 -3.76
CA THR A 79 14.57 7.21 -4.99
C THR A 79 13.64 7.73 -6.07
N ARG A 80 14.20 8.46 -7.04
CA ARG A 80 13.49 9.03 -8.18
C ARG A 80 13.80 8.25 -9.45
#